data_AF-A0A3D1CXD3-F1
#
_entry.id   AF-A0A3D1CXD3-F1
#
_cell.length_a   1.000
_cell.length_b   1.000
_cell.length_c   1.000
_cell.angle_alpha   90.00
_cell.angle_beta   90.00
_cell.angle_gamma   90.00
#
_symmetry.space_group_name_H-M   'P 1'
#
loop_
_entity.id
_entity.type
_entity.pdbx_description
1 polymer ?
#
loop_
_entity_poly.entity_id
_entity_poly.type
_entity_poly.pdbx_seq_one_letter_code
_entity_poly.pdbx_strand_id
1 'polypeptide(L)'
;MTTRRIKTRSLAEMKDKYIGKVGTKEREEYEYELRMDLLGKMIKSARLERNLTQEELGQLVGVQKAQISKLERSANSATIDTIIKVFKALKAEINFNVKIEDVFVQLA
;
A
#
# COMPACT_ATOMS: atom_id res chain seq x y z
N MET A 1 36.33 -8.77 29.21
CA MET A 1 34.84 -8.83 29.14
C MET A 1 34.46 -9.60 27.89
N THR A 2 33.77 -10.73 28.01
CA THR A 2 33.40 -11.58 26.88
C THR A 2 32.28 -10.92 26.10
N THR A 3 32.57 -10.37 24.92
CA THR A 3 31.59 -9.74 24.05
C THR A 3 30.63 -10.81 23.52
N ARG A 4 29.43 -10.88 24.09
CA ARG A 4 28.37 -11.79 23.62
C ARG A 4 27.92 -11.28 22.26
N ARG A 5 28.29 -11.97 21.17
CA ARG A 5 27.79 -11.65 19.82
C ARG A 5 26.27 -11.70 19.82
N ILE A 6 25.62 -10.57 19.50
CA ILE A 6 24.19 -10.51 19.28
C ILE A 6 23.89 -11.40 18.06
N LYS A 7 23.02 -12.39 18.22
CA LYS A 7 22.56 -13.22 17.10
C LYS A 7 21.65 -12.36 16.22
N THR A 8 22.18 -11.84 15.13
CA THR A 8 21.40 -11.12 14.11
C THR A 8 20.81 -12.12 13.12
N ARG A 9 19.58 -11.88 12.69
CA ARG A 9 18.93 -12.60 11.59
C ARG A 9 18.37 -11.55 10.64
N SER A 10 18.42 -11.84 9.34
CA SER A 10 17.83 -10.96 8.34
C SER A 10 16.30 -11.03 8.38
N LEU A 11 15.65 -9.96 7.92
CA LEU A 11 14.19 -9.93 7.78
C LEU A 11 13.72 -11.04 6.81
N ALA A 12 14.46 -11.31 5.75
CA ALA A 12 14.15 -12.36 4.78
C ALA A 12 14.10 -13.75 5.45
N GLU A 13 15.14 -14.10 6.22
CA GLU A 13 15.19 -15.39 6.95
C GLU A 13 14.07 -15.53 7.98
N MET A 14 13.61 -14.42 8.56
CA MET A 14 12.48 -14.42 9.49
C MET A 14 11.17 -14.62 8.74
N LYS A 15 10.94 -13.92 7.63
CA LYS A 15 9.72 -14.09 6.83
C LYS A 15 9.62 -15.52 6.27
N ASP A 16 10.73 -16.10 5.82
CA ASP A 16 10.76 -17.48 5.34
C ASP A 16 10.42 -18.50 6.43
N LYS A 17 10.86 -18.24 7.68
CA LYS A 17 10.58 -19.11 8.81
C LYS A 17 9.12 -19.05 9.29
N TYR A 18 8.52 -17.86 9.30
CA TYR A 18 7.22 -17.64 9.96
C TYR A 18 6.03 -17.51 9.00
N ILE A 19 6.28 -17.13 7.75
CA ILE A 19 5.24 -16.85 6.75
C ILE A 19 5.34 -17.84 5.59
N GLY A 20 6.56 -18.28 5.26
CA GLY A 20 6.83 -19.17 4.14
C GLY A 20 7.79 -18.56 3.13
N LYS A 21 8.31 -19.41 2.25
CA LYS A 21 9.23 -19.01 1.19
C LYS A 21 8.52 -18.17 0.14
N VAL A 22 9.28 -17.39 -0.63
CA VAL A 22 8.76 -16.67 -1.79
C VAL A 22 8.10 -17.67 -2.76
N GLY A 23 6.89 -17.35 -3.22
CA GLY A 23 6.07 -18.20 -4.10
C GLY A 23 5.14 -19.18 -3.37
N THR A 24 5.14 -19.21 -2.03
CA THR A 24 4.06 -19.91 -1.30
C THR A 24 2.84 -19.02 -1.19
N LYS A 25 1.64 -19.63 -1.19
CA LYS A 25 0.37 -18.92 -1.10
C LYS A 25 0.31 -18.01 0.14
N GLU A 26 0.75 -18.51 1.29
CA GLU A 26 0.77 -17.76 2.55
C GLU A 26 1.68 -16.53 2.47
N ARG A 27 2.82 -16.67 1.79
CA ARG A 27 3.75 -15.56 1.58
C ARG A 27 3.19 -14.53 0.60
N GLU A 28 2.56 -14.98 -0.47
CA GLU A 28 1.94 -14.10 -1.47
C GLU A 28 0.78 -13.30 -0.88
N GLU A 29 -0.10 -13.93 -0.11
CA GLU A 29 -1.20 -13.28 0.59
C GLU A 29 -0.68 -12.22 1.57
N TYR A 30 0.32 -12.56 2.39
CA TYR A 30 0.95 -11.61 3.31
C TYR A 30 1.55 -10.39 2.59
N GLU A 31 2.33 -10.60 1.52
CA GLU A 31 2.94 -9.49 0.78
C GLU A 31 1.89 -8.67 0.00
N TYR A 32 0.79 -9.29 -0.42
CA TYR A 32 -0.34 -8.59 -1.02
C TYR A 32 -1.02 -7.66 0.00
N GLU A 33 -1.38 -8.18 1.17
CA GLU A 33 -1.98 -7.38 2.25
C GLU A 33 -1.07 -6.21 2.64
N LEU A 34 0.24 -6.47 2.78
CA LEU A 34 1.22 -5.43 3.10
C LEU A 34 1.24 -4.32 2.04
N ARG A 35 1.21 -4.67 0.75
CA ARG A 35 1.18 -3.69 -0.35
C ARG A 35 -0.08 -2.82 -0.32
N MET A 36 -1.23 -3.42 -0.02
CA MET A 36 -2.49 -2.69 0.08
C MET A 36 -2.57 -1.79 1.31
N ASP A 37 -2.00 -2.22 2.44
CA ASP A 37 -1.85 -1.37 3.62
C ASP A 37 -0.95 -0.16 3.36
N LEU A 38 0.14 -0.34 2.59
CA LEU A 38 0.98 0.78 2.16
C LEU A 38 0.19 1.76 1.30
N LEU A 39 -0.68 1.28 0.41
CA LEU A 39 -1.54 2.12 -0.41
C LEU A 39 -2.52 2.95 0.42
N GLY A 40 -3.18 2.33 1.41
CA GLY A 40 -4.04 3.05 2.36
C GLY A 40 -3.27 4.13 3.14
N LYS A 41 -2.05 3.82 3.57
CA LYS A 41 -1.16 4.79 4.23
C LYS A 41 -0.77 5.96 3.31
N MET A 42 -0.48 5.70 2.03
CA MET A 42 -0.18 6.76 1.06
C MET A 42 -1.36 7.72 0.89
N ILE A 43 -2.59 7.20 0.80
CA ILE A 43 -3.81 8.02 0.75
C ILE A 43 -3.91 8.91 1.99
N LYS A 44 -3.70 8.33 3.17
CA LYS A 44 -3.74 9.08 4.43
C LYS A 44 -2.68 10.19 4.47
N SER A 45 -1.45 9.89 4.06
CA SER A 45 -0.37 10.88 4.02
C SER A 45 -0.72 12.03 3.06
N ALA A 46 -1.13 11.72 1.83
CA ALA A 46 -1.53 12.73 0.85
C ALA A 46 -2.72 13.58 1.34
N ARG A 47 -3.70 12.98 2.03
CA ARG A 47 -4.80 13.72 2.64
C ARG A 47 -4.30 14.71 3.70
N LEU A 48 -3.39 14.28 4.57
CA LEU A 48 -2.84 15.13 5.62
C LEU A 48 -1.97 16.25 5.05
N GLU A 49 -1.19 16.00 4.01
CA GLU A 49 -0.44 17.05 3.29
C GLU A 49 -1.36 18.11 2.67
N ARG A 50 -2.58 17.72 2.28
CA ARG A 50 -3.63 18.64 1.82
C ARG A 50 -4.44 19.28 2.95
N ASN A 51 -4.11 18.99 4.22
CA ASN A 51 -4.82 19.48 5.41
C ASN A 51 -6.32 19.15 5.43
N LEU A 52 -6.72 18.01 4.85
CA LEU A 52 -8.11 17.58 4.79
C LEU A 52 -8.43 16.58 5.90
N THR A 53 -9.65 16.62 6.42
CA THR A 53 -10.24 15.55 7.24
C THR A 53 -10.73 14.40 6.36
N GLN A 54 -10.98 13.23 6.96
CA GLN A 54 -11.55 12.09 6.24
C GLN A 54 -12.95 12.39 5.67
N GLU A 55 -13.69 13.28 6.33
CA GLU A 55 -15.03 13.68 5.91
C GLU A 55 -14.98 14.62 4.71
N GLU A 56 -14.09 15.62 4.74
CA GLU A 56 -13.87 16.52 3.60
C GLU A 56 -13.35 15.76 2.37
N LEU A 57 -12.40 14.83 2.54
CA LEU A 57 -11.98 13.96 1.45
C LEU A 57 -13.15 13.10 0.93
N GLY A 58 -14.00 12.60 1.83
CA GLY A 58 -15.21 11.87 1.46
C GLY A 58 -16.13 12.71 0.59
N GLN A 59 -16.37 13.97 0.97
CA GLN A 59 -17.18 14.91 0.19
C GLN A 59 -16.58 15.19 -1.20
N LEU A 60 -15.26 15.38 -1.29
CA LEU A 60 -14.57 15.62 -2.57
C LEU A 60 -14.64 14.40 -3.52
N VAL A 61 -14.61 13.19 -2.96
CA VAL A 61 -14.67 11.94 -3.73
C VAL A 61 -16.12 11.51 -4.00
N GLY A 62 -17.09 11.98 -3.22
CA GLY A 62 -18.49 11.59 -3.29
C GLY A 62 -18.82 10.31 -2.50
N VAL A 63 -18.11 10.06 -1.40
CA VAL A 63 -18.25 8.87 -0.55
C VAL A 63 -18.36 9.24 0.92
N GLN A 64 -18.84 8.31 1.75
CA GLN A 64 -18.95 8.57 3.19
C GLN A 64 -17.58 8.55 3.87
N LYS A 65 -17.44 9.32 4.97
CA LYS A 65 -16.25 9.29 5.86
C LYS A 65 -15.83 7.87 6.22
N ALA A 66 -16.78 6.97 6.49
CA ALA A 66 -16.51 5.57 6.83
C ALA A 66 -15.76 4.82 5.70
N GLN A 67 -16.05 5.13 4.43
CA GLN A 67 -15.38 4.54 3.29
C GLN A 67 -13.94 5.04 3.16
N ILE A 68 -13.69 6.35 3.35
CA ILE A 68 -12.33 6.91 3.41
C ILE A 68 -11.55 6.29 4.57
N SER A 69 -12.18 6.19 5.74
CA SER A 69 -11.58 5.58 6.93
C SER A 69 -11.22 4.11 6.70
N LYS A 70 -12.08 3.35 6.00
CA LYS A 70 -11.79 1.97 5.61
C LYS A 70 -10.62 1.91 4.63
N LEU A 71 -10.63 2.76 3.60
CA LEU A 71 -9.62 2.82 2.57
C LEU A 71 -8.22 3.15 3.13
N GLU A 72 -8.14 4.07 4.08
CA GLU A 72 -6.88 4.43 4.75
C GLU A 72 -6.34 3.35 5.69
N ARG A 73 -7.23 2.49 6.23
CA ARG A 73 -6.82 1.35 7.07
C ARG A 73 -6.40 0.15 6.24
N SER A 74 -7.15 -0.16 5.18
CA SER A 74 -6.84 -1.26 4.26
C SER A 74 -7.51 -1.00 2.90
N ALA A 75 -6.70 -1.00 1.85
CA ALA A 75 -7.17 -0.84 0.48
C ALA A 75 -7.56 -2.16 -0.20
N ASN A 76 -7.58 -3.29 0.53
CA ASN A 76 -7.81 -4.64 -0.04
C ASN A 76 -9.09 -4.77 -0.86
N SER A 77 -10.14 -4.02 -0.51
CA SER A 77 -11.43 -4.06 -1.20
C SER A 77 -11.63 -2.94 -2.22
N ALA A 78 -10.61 -2.10 -2.46
CA ALA A 78 -10.73 -0.95 -3.34
C ALA A 78 -10.40 -1.33 -4.78
N THR A 79 -11.21 -0.83 -5.72
CA THR A 79 -10.90 -0.94 -7.15
C THR A 79 -9.83 0.09 -7.55
N ILE A 80 -9.11 -0.18 -8.64
CA ILE A 80 -8.15 0.78 -9.21
C ILE A 80 -8.83 2.12 -9.50
N ASP A 81 -10.05 2.10 -10.07
CA ASP A 81 -10.85 3.31 -10.31
C ASP A 81 -11.09 4.12 -9.02
N THR A 82 -11.45 3.45 -7.93
CA THR A 82 -11.64 4.11 -6.62
C THR A 82 -10.35 4.78 -6.15
N ILE A 83 -9.22 4.07 -6.27
CA ILE A 83 -7.91 4.60 -5.88
C ILE A 83 -7.56 5.84 -6.71
N ILE A 84 -7.70 5.76 -8.04
CA ILE A 84 -7.44 6.87 -8.96
C ILE A 84 -8.33 8.08 -8.62
N LYS A 85 -9.63 7.87 -8.39
CA LYS A 85 -10.56 8.95 -8.00
C LYS A 85 -10.12 9.66 -6.72
N VAL A 86 -9.67 8.90 -5.72
CA VAL A 86 -9.21 9.46 -4.43
C VAL A 86 -7.95 10.30 -4.62
N PHE A 87 -6.93 9.79 -5.31
CA PHE A 87 -5.72 10.56 -5.56
C PHE A 87 -5.97 11.78 -6.47
N LYS A 88 -6.89 11.67 -7.44
CA LYS A 88 -7.34 12.81 -8.26
C LYS A 88 -8.00 13.89 -7.41
N ALA A 89 -8.88 13.52 -6.46
CA ALA A 89 -9.49 14.46 -5.52
C ALA A 89 -8.44 15.14 -4.62
N LEU A 90 -7.37 14.43 -4.28
CA LEU A 90 -6.21 14.97 -3.56
C LEU A 90 -5.25 15.79 -4.43
N LYS A 91 -5.55 15.98 -5.72
CA LYS A 91 -4.65 16.61 -6.71
C LYS A 91 -3.26 15.99 -6.68
N ALA A 92 -3.21 14.66 -6.58
CA ALA A 92 -1.99 13.88 -6.60
C ALA A 92 -1.91 13.11 -7.92
N GLU A 93 -0.71 13.06 -8.49
CA GLU A 93 -0.44 12.31 -9.72
C GLU A 93 -0.04 10.88 -9.36
N ILE A 94 -0.62 9.90 -10.07
CA ILE A 94 -0.23 8.50 -9.96
C ILE A 94 0.36 8.06 -11.29
N ASN A 95 1.55 7.48 -11.24
CA ASN A 95 2.20 6.89 -12.40
C ASN A 95 2.28 5.38 -12.23
N PHE A 96 1.62 4.64 -13.14
CA PHE A 96 1.70 3.19 -13.20
C PHE A 96 2.77 2.78 -14.21
N ASN A 97 3.72 1.95 -13.77
CA ASN A 97 4.73 1.38 -14.64
C ASN A 97 4.51 -0.12 -14.72
N VAL A 98 4.36 -0.64 -15.94
CA VAL A 98 4.25 -2.08 -16.19
C VAL A 98 5.56 -2.55 -16.83
N LYS A 99 6.13 -3.64 -16.30
CA LYS A 99 7.31 -4.30 -16.88
C LYS A 99 6.96 -5.70 -17.35
N ILE A 100 7.42 -6.05 -18.54
CA ILE A 100 7.41 -7.42 -19.08
C ILE A 100 8.86 -7.75 -19.43
N GLU A 101 9.42 -8.81 -18.85
CA GLU A 101 10.82 -9.25 -19.09
C GLU A 101 11.83 -8.09 -18.96
N ASP A 102 11.67 -7.28 -17.90
CA ASP A 102 12.45 -6.08 -17.60
C ASP A 102 12.30 -4.89 -18.56
N VAL A 103 11.47 -5.00 -19.60
CA VAL A 103 11.11 -3.91 -20.50
C VAL A 103 9.85 -3.21 -20.01
N PHE A 104 9.91 -1.89 -19.84
CA PHE A 104 8.71 -1.11 -19.53
C PHE A 104 7.78 -1.06 -20.75
N VAL A 105 6.52 -1.40 -20.53
CA VAL A 105 5.48 -1.26 -21.55
C VAL A 105 5.17 0.21 -21.71
N GLN A 106 5.42 0.77 -22.89
CA GLN A 106 4.91 2.07 -23.27
C GLN A 106 3.48 1.88 -23.80
N LEU A 107 2.51 2.51 -23.13
CA LEU A 107 1.19 2.72 -23.72
C LEU A 107 1.36 3.78 -24.82
N ALA A 108 1.01 3.42 -26.05
CA ALA A 108 0.94 4.35 -27.17
C ALA A 108 -0.22 5.32 -27.03
#